data_AF-A0A853F132-F1
#
_entry.id   AF-A0A853F132-F1
#
_cell.length_a   1.000
_cell.length_b   1.000
_cell.length_c   1.000
_cell.angle_alpha   90.00
_cell.angle_beta   90.00
_cell.angle_gamma   90.00
#
_symmetry.space_group_name_H-M   'P 1'
#
loop_
_entity.id
_entity.type
_entity.pdbx_description
1 polymer ?
#
loop_
_entity_poly.entity_id
_entity_poly.type
_entity_poly.pdbx_seq_one_letter_code
_entity_poly.pdbx_strand_id
1 'polypeptide(L)'
;MKHLLIIFLTLSLNSVFAYDGDKHVNLGDKATELKEEGRSRDIHPSLSEIRKMHPAFLMHKRDKTLRQGVRSKRNSLKQCVDCHSATKNDEYVPVNAPDQFCSTCHQKVGTSLDCFSCHRTTPEEDL
;
A
#
# COMPACT_ATOMS: atom_id res chain seq x y z
N MET A 1 36.82 -22.12 -37.58
CA MET A 1 37.04 -22.19 -36.12
C MET A 1 37.04 -20.81 -35.41
N LYS A 2 37.52 -19.72 -36.03
CA LYS A 2 37.44 -18.36 -35.43
C LYS A 2 36.03 -17.75 -35.36
N HIS A 3 35.13 -18.06 -36.29
CA HIS A 3 33.76 -17.54 -36.28
C HIS A 3 32.85 -18.20 -35.23
N LEU A 4 33.12 -19.47 -34.86
CA LEU A 4 32.39 -20.17 -33.79
C LEU A 4 32.71 -19.61 -32.40
N LEU A 5 33.92 -19.08 -32.19
CA LEU A 5 34.33 -18.42 -30.95
C LEU A 5 33.66 -17.06 -30.72
N ILE A 6 33.27 -16.36 -31.79
CA ILE A 6 32.63 -15.03 -31.70
C ILE A 6 31.15 -15.18 -31.29
N ILE A 7 30.47 -16.22 -31.77
CA ILE A 7 29.06 -16.48 -31.44
C ILE A 7 28.88 -16.88 -29.96
N PHE A 8 29.86 -17.59 -29.39
CA PHE A 8 29.83 -17.96 -27.97
C PHE A 8 30.09 -16.77 -27.03
N LEU A 9 30.85 -15.76 -27.46
CA LEU A 9 31.15 -14.57 -26.66
C LEU A 9 29.98 -13.58 -26.57
N THR A 10 29.05 -13.62 -27.53
CA THR A 10 27.85 -12.76 -27.50
C THR A 10 26.69 -13.30 -26.65
N LEU A 11 26.77 -14.56 -26.20
CA LEU A 11 25.69 -15.20 -25.43
C LEU A 11 25.75 -14.92 -23.91
N SER A 12 26.86 -14.39 -23.40
CA SER A 12 27.09 -14.21 -21.95
C SER A 12 26.61 -12.87 -21.38
N LEU A 13 26.03 -11.98 -22.17
CA LEU A 13 25.58 -10.64 -21.73
C LEU A 13 24.08 -10.53 -21.43
N ASN A 14 23.30 -11.60 -21.57
CA ASN A 14 21.86 -11.60 -21.25
C ASN A 14 21.56 -12.12 -19.83
N SER A 15 22.43 -11.85 -18.87
CA SER A 15 22.05 -11.96 -17.45
C SER A 15 21.19 -10.75 -17.09
N VAL A 16 19.95 -10.71 -17.60
CA VAL A 16 18.92 -9.87 -17.01
C VAL A 16 18.64 -10.46 -15.63
N PHE A 17 19.27 -9.91 -14.61
CA PHE A 17 18.80 -10.11 -13.25
C PHE A 17 17.38 -9.54 -13.20
N ALA A 18 16.38 -10.42 -13.26
CA ALA A 18 15.07 -10.06 -12.76
C ALA A 18 15.28 -9.71 -11.29
N TYR A 19 15.25 -8.42 -10.97
CA TYR A 19 15.24 -7.95 -9.61
C TYR A 19 13.91 -8.41 -9.01
N ASP A 20 13.89 -9.65 -8.51
CA ASP A 20 12.84 -10.18 -7.64
C ASP A 20 13.01 -9.58 -6.25
N GLY A 21 13.02 -8.26 -6.20
CA GLY A 21 12.89 -7.51 -4.97
C GLY A 21 11.42 -7.21 -4.81
N ASP A 22 10.60 -8.21 -4.51
CA ASP A 22 9.39 -7.97 -3.72
C ASP A 22 9.89 -7.51 -2.35
N LYS A 23 10.38 -6.26 -2.29
CA LYS A 23 10.55 -5.52 -1.04
C LYS A 23 9.18 -5.61 -0.41
N HIS A 24 9.07 -6.45 0.61
CA HIS A 24 7.83 -6.69 1.32
C HIS A 24 7.11 -5.36 1.51
N VAL A 25 5.99 -5.18 0.81
CA VAL A 25 5.20 -3.97 0.96
C VAL A 25 4.80 -3.91 2.42
N ASN A 26 5.30 -2.92 3.16
CA ASN A 26 4.97 -2.78 4.56
C ASN A 26 3.48 -2.41 4.65
N LEU A 27 2.66 -3.37 5.08
CA LEU A 27 1.22 -3.19 5.20
C LEU A 27 0.83 -2.44 6.47
N GLY A 28 1.73 -2.23 7.42
CA GLY A 28 1.42 -1.89 8.80
C GLY A 28 1.33 -3.13 9.68
N ASP A 29 1.57 -2.97 10.97
CA ASP A 29 1.77 -4.11 11.88
C ASP A 29 0.46 -4.89 12.03
N LYS A 30 -0.64 -4.18 12.33
CA LYS A 30 -1.94 -4.82 12.54
C LYS A 30 -2.53 -5.41 11.26
N ALA A 31 -2.36 -4.73 10.13
CA ALA A 31 -2.79 -5.26 8.83
C ALA A 31 -1.99 -6.52 8.44
N THR A 32 -0.70 -6.59 8.80
CA THR A 32 0.14 -7.77 8.57
C THR A 32 -0.34 -8.95 9.42
N GLU A 33 -0.56 -8.74 10.72
CA GLU A 33 -1.13 -9.74 11.63
C GLU A 33 -2.47 -10.30 11.10
N LEU A 34 -3.41 -9.42 10.75
CA LEU A 34 -4.73 -9.82 10.24
C LEU A 34 -4.67 -10.56 8.90
N LYS A 35 -3.66 -10.26 8.07
CA LYS A 35 -3.40 -10.99 6.83
C LYS A 35 -2.91 -12.40 7.13
N GLU A 36 -1.96 -12.54 8.07
CA GLU A 36 -1.39 -13.82 8.48
C GLU A 36 -2.42 -14.73 9.16
N GLU A 37 -3.33 -14.15 9.95
CA GLU A 37 -4.49 -14.83 10.53
C GLU A 37 -5.56 -15.22 9.50
N GLY A 38 -5.46 -14.74 8.25
CA GLY A 38 -6.48 -14.97 7.22
C GLY A 38 -7.77 -14.16 7.39
N ARG A 39 -7.79 -13.18 8.29
CA ARG A 39 -8.98 -12.38 8.68
C ARG A 39 -9.11 -11.04 7.95
N SER A 40 -8.12 -10.66 7.15
CA SER A 40 -8.15 -9.42 6.35
C SER A 40 -9.42 -9.28 5.48
N ARG A 41 -9.95 -10.39 4.95
CA ARG A 41 -11.17 -10.41 4.12
C ARG A 41 -12.45 -10.03 4.88
N ASP A 42 -12.44 -10.16 6.21
CA ASP A 42 -13.59 -9.81 7.04
C ASP A 42 -13.73 -8.30 7.24
N ILE A 43 -12.73 -7.52 6.84
CA ILE A 43 -12.65 -6.07 7.06
C ILE A 43 -12.97 -5.33 5.76
N HIS A 44 -12.23 -5.61 4.69
CA HIS A 44 -12.36 -4.94 3.39
C HIS A 44 -12.28 -5.94 2.21
N PRO A 45 -12.67 -5.50 0.99
CA PRO A 45 -12.58 -6.32 -0.21
C PRO A 45 -11.18 -6.84 -0.53
N SER A 46 -11.09 -7.76 -1.49
CA SER A 46 -9.83 -8.35 -1.91
C SER A 46 -8.83 -7.29 -2.42
N LEU A 47 -7.52 -7.59 -2.36
CA LEU A 47 -6.48 -6.69 -2.87
C LEU A 47 -6.67 -6.34 -4.35
N SER A 48 -7.09 -7.31 -5.18
CA SER A 48 -7.40 -7.06 -6.60
C SER A 48 -8.54 -6.06 -6.76
N GLU A 49 -9.55 -6.14 -5.90
CA GLU A 49 -10.71 -5.25 -5.95
C GLU A 49 -10.36 -3.86 -5.46
N ILE A 50 -9.67 -3.75 -4.31
CA ILE A 50 -9.18 -2.46 -3.80
C ILE A 50 -8.29 -1.77 -4.83
N ARG A 51 -7.32 -2.45 -5.45
CA ARG A 51 -6.46 -1.83 -6.48
C ARG A 51 -7.24 -1.22 -7.65
N LYS A 52 -8.39 -1.79 -8.02
CA LYS A 52 -9.24 -1.30 -9.12
C LYS A 52 -10.23 -0.23 -8.67
N MET A 53 -10.84 -0.42 -7.49
CA MET A 53 -12.02 0.33 -7.05
C MET A 53 -11.74 1.33 -5.94
N HIS A 54 -10.53 1.35 -5.37
CA HIS A 54 -10.16 2.22 -4.24
C HIS A 54 -10.54 3.70 -4.45
N PRO A 55 -10.23 4.35 -5.59
CA PRO A 55 -10.64 5.73 -5.82
C PRO A 55 -12.16 5.91 -5.75
N ALA A 56 -12.93 4.99 -6.35
CA ALA A 56 -14.38 5.04 -6.34
C ALA A 56 -14.95 4.87 -4.92
N PHE A 57 -14.39 3.94 -4.13
CA PHE A 57 -14.80 3.75 -2.73
C PHE A 57 -14.55 4.99 -1.88
N LEU A 58 -13.38 5.63 -2.03
CA LEU A 58 -13.06 6.87 -1.31
C LEU A 58 -13.96 8.03 -1.73
N MET A 59 -14.21 8.20 -3.04
CA MET A 59 -15.07 9.28 -3.55
C MET A 59 -16.51 9.11 -3.07
N HIS A 60 -17.05 7.89 -3.12
CA HIS A 60 -18.37 7.59 -2.57
C HIS A 60 -18.46 7.84 -1.07
N LYS A 61 -17.45 7.42 -0.31
CA LYS A 61 -17.38 7.67 1.14
C LYS A 61 -17.29 9.15 1.44
N ARG A 62 -16.51 9.92 0.69
CA ARG A 62 -16.39 11.38 0.80
C ARG A 62 -17.74 12.04 0.58
N ASP A 63 -18.43 11.67 -0.50
CA ASP A 63 -19.71 12.28 -0.86
C ASP A 63 -20.80 11.96 0.19
N LYS A 64 -20.84 10.70 0.66
CA LYS A 64 -21.69 10.31 1.81
C LYS A 64 -21.38 11.11 3.07
N THR A 65 -20.10 11.31 3.37
CA THR A 65 -19.68 12.00 4.60
C THR A 65 -19.93 13.50 4.54
N LEU A 66 -19.53 14.16 3.46
CA LEU A 66 -19.52 15.62 3.34
C LEU A 66 -20.85 16.19 2.83
N ARG A 67 -21.51 15.52 1.88
CA ARG A 67 -22.75 16.04 1.28
C ARG A 67 -24.01 15.48 1.92
N GLN A 68 -23.93 14.28 2.49
CA GLN A 68 -25.10 13.58 3.05
C GLN A 68 -25.03 13.40 4.57
N GLY A 69 -23.91 13.79 5.21
CA GLY A 69 -23.73 13.69 6.66
C GLY A 69 -23.58 12.26 7.21
N VAL A 70 -23.41 11.25 6.36
CA VAL A 70 -23.33 9.84 6.77
C VAL A 70 -21.92 9.47 7.24
N ARG A 71 -21.74 9.29 8.56
CA ARG A 71 -20.46 8.98 9.20
C ARG A 71 -20.42 7.55 9.76
N SER A 72 -19.94 6.61 8.95
CA SER A 72 -19.62 5.24 9.41
C SER A 72 -18.15 5.10 9.84
N LYS A 73 -17.91 4.33 10.92
CA LYS A 73 -16.56 4.03 11.44
C LYS A 73 -15.79 3.06 10.55
N ARG A 74 -16.40 1.93 10.18
CA ARG A 74 -15.75 0.76 9.55
C ARG A 74 -14.85 1.08 8.35
N ASN A 75 -15.31 1.96 7.44
CA ASN A 75 -14.58 2.33 6.22
C ASN A 75 -14.14 3.80 6.24
N SER A 76 -13.81 4.32 7.42
CA SER A 76 -13.28 5.67 7.58
C SER A 76 -11.78 5.70 7.28
N LEU A 77 -11.26 6.85 6.85
CA LEU A 77 -9.82 7.02 6.63
C LEU A 77 -9.01 6.75 7.92
N LYS A 78 -9.56 7.12 9.10
CA LYS A 78 -8.97 6.78 10.41
C LYS A 78 -8.79 5.27 10.57
N GLN A 79 -9.84 4.47 10.35
CA GLN A 79 -9.69 3.01 10.48
C GLN A 79 -8.70 2.41 9.48
N CYS A 80 -8.51 3.02 8.31
CA CYS A 80 -7.45 2.59 7.39
C CYS A 80 -6.08 2.80 8.02
N VAL A 81 -5.81 3.99 8.56
CA VAL A 81 -4.54 4.33 9.22
C VAL A 81 -4.30 3.45 10.46
N ASP A 82 -5.34 3.22 11.28
CA ASP A 82 -5.25 2.42 12.50
C ASP A 82 -4.69 1.00 12.26
N CYS A 83 -4.98 0.38 11.10
CA CYS A 83 -4.45 -0.94 10.76
C CYS A 83 -3.16 -0.88 9.91
N HIS A 84 -3.02 0.16 9.08
CA HIS A 84 -1.96 0.24 8.08
C HIS A 84 -0.70 1.00 8.50
N SER A 85 -0.70 1.62 9.69
CA SER A 85 0.53 2.17 10.26
C SER A 85 1.43 1.05 10.78
N ALA A 86 2.71 1.12 10.43
CA ALA A 86 3.75 0.32 11.05
C ALA A 86 4.34 1.04 12.26
N THR A 87 5.03 0.31 13.12
CA THR A 87 5.84 0.88 14.20
C THR A 87 7.33 0.63 13.97
N LYS A 88 8.16 1.53 14.49
CA LYS A 88 9.61 1.39 14.53
C LYS A 88 10.12 2.01 15.83
N ASN A 89 10.84 1.23 16.63
CA ASN A 89 11.29 1.65 17.96
C ASN A 89 10.13 2.17 18.82
N ASP A 90 9.02 1.42 18.85
CA ASP A 90 7.79 1.76 19.60
C ASP A 90 7.07 3.05 19.16
N GLU A 91 7.48 3.66 18.04
CA GLU A 91 6.82 4.84 17.45
C GLU A 91 6.12 4.51 16.13
N TYR A 92 4.94 5.10 15.89
CA TYR A 92 4.23 4.93 14.62
C TYR A 92 4.96 5.60 13.44
N VAL A 93 5.17 4.83 12.39
CA VAL A 93 5.59 5.32 11.08
C VAL A 93 4.37 5.84 10.32
N PRO A 94 4.41 7.07 9.77
CA PRO A 94 3.35 7.62 8.92
C PRO A 94 3.03 6.70 7.73
N VAL A 95 1.76 6.38 7.47
CA VAL A 95 1.37 5.49 6.34
C VAL A 95 1.75 6.02 4.95
N ASN A 96 2.05 7.31 4.84
CA ASN A 96 2.52 7.97 3.63
C ASN A 96 4.05 8.06 3.53
N ALA A 97 4.80 7.60 4.52
CA ALA A 97 6.26 7.54 4.48
C ALA A 97 6.74 6.59 3.36
N PRO A 98 7.99 6.74 2.88
CA PRO A 98 8.58 5.80 1.92
C PRO A 98 8.46 4.35 2.38
N ASP A 99 8.27 3.44 1.42
CA ASP A 99 8.13 1.99 1.61
C ASP A 99 6.88 1.53 2.41
N GLN A 100 6.03 2.46 2.90
CA GLN A 100 4.72 2.14 3.48
C GLN A 100 3.67 1.88 2.39
N PHE A 101 2.66 1.07 2.71
CA PHE A 101 1.66 0.58 1.75
C PHE A 101 1.03 1.68 0.89
N CYS A 102 0.54 2.76 1.50
CA CYS A 102 -0.13 3.84 0.77
C CYS A 102 0.85 4.54 -0.18
N SER A 103 2.05 4.87 0.31
CA SER A 103 3.11 5.52 -0.48
C SER A 103 3.54 4.67 -1.67
N THR A 104 3.83 3.39 -1.44
CA THR A 104 4.24 2.44 -2.49
C THR A 104 3.17 2.28 -3.57
N CYS A 105 1.90 2.16 -3.18
CA CYS A 105 0.81 2.06 -4.15
C CYS A 105 0.67 3.34 -4.99
N HIS A 106 0.67 4.51 -4.34
CA HIS A 106 0.52 5.81 -4.98
C HIS A 106 1.70 6.16 -5.89
N GLN A 107 2.92 5.84 -5.48
CA GLN A 107 4.10 5.93 -6.32
C GLN A 107 3.96 5.05 -7.57
N LYS A 108 3.49 3.81 -7.41
CA LYS A 108 3.34 2.86 -8.52
C LYS A 108 2.31 3.30 -9.56
N VAL A 109 1.20 3.92 -9.14
CA VAL A 109 0.13 4.37 -10.06
C VAL A 109 0.30 5.82 -10.51
N GLY A 110 1.33 6.53 -10.04
CA GLY A 110 1.62 7.91 -10.44
C GLY A 110 0.64 8.94 -9.88
N THR A 111 0.07 8.71 -8.70
CA THR A 111 -0.94 9.59 -8.09
C THR A 111 -0.41 10.20 -6.79
N SER A 112 -0.59 11.50 -6.60
CA SER A 112 -0.24 12.17 -5.33
C SER A 112 -1.13 11.69 -4.18
N LEU A 113 -0.55 11.58 -2.99
CA LEU A 113 -1.27 11.23 -1.76
C LEU A 113 -1.60 12.51 -0.97
N ASP A 114 -2.45 13.35 -1.56
CA ASP A 114 -2.80 14.68 -1.03
C ASP A 114 -3.74 14.64 0.19
N CYS A 115 -4.43 13.51 0.40
CA CYS A 115 -5.38 13.33 1.50
C CYS A 115 -4.76 13.68 2.86
N PHE A 116 -3.48 13.36 3.04
CA PHE A 116 -2.75 13.56 4.28
C PHE A 116 -2.09 14.94 4.43
N SER A 117 -2.34 15.88 3.51
CA SER A 117 -1.96 17.28 3.74
C SER A 117 -2.77 17.91 4.87
N CYS A 118 -3.97 17.38 5.12
CA CYS A 118 -4.86 17.81 6.20
C CYS A 118 -5.24 16.67 7.15
N HIS A 119 -5.21 15.41 6.70
CA HIS A 119 -5.49 14.24 7.55
C HIS A 119 -4.23 13.71 8.23
N ARG A 120 -4.37 13.24 9.48
CA ARG A 120 -3.31 12.55 10.20
C ARG A 120 -2.89 11.26 9.49
N THR A 121 -1.60 10.98 9.56
CA THR A 121 -0.92 9.85 8.89
C THR A 121 -0.56 8.71 9.85
N THR A 122 -0.78 8.92 11.14
CA THR A 122 -0.58 7.95 12.21
C THR A 122 -1.87 7.84 13.02
N PRO A 123 -2.09 6.73 13.74
CA PRO A 123 -3.21 6.60 14.65
C PRO A 123 -3.15 7.70 15.71
N GLU A 124 -4.33 8.09 16.19
CA GLU A 124 -4.47 8.91 17.39
C GLU A 124 -4.74 7.95 18.55
N GLU A 125 -4.00 8.10 19.66
CA GLU A 125 -4.36 7.44 20.91
C GLU A 125 -5.74 7.93 21.33
N ASP A 126 -6.67 7.01 21.51
CA ASP A 126 -8.00 7.36 22.01
C ASP A 126 -7.82 7.86 23.46
N LEU A 127 -7.99 9.18 23.67
CA LEU A 127 -7.94 9.87 24.98
C LEU A 127 -9.10 9.43 25.89
#